data_AF-A0A397BGM8-F1
#
_entry.id   AF-A0A397BGM8-F1
#
_cell.length_a   1.000
_cell.length_b   1.000
_cell.length_c   1.000
_cell.angle_alpha   90.00
_cell.angle_beta   90.00
_cell.angle_gamma   90.00
#
_symmetry.space_group_name_H-M   'P 1'
#
loop_
_entity.id
_entity.type
_entity.pdbx_description
1 polymer ?
#
loop_
_entity_poly.entity_id
_entity_poly.type
_entity_poly.pdbx_seq_one_letter_code
_entity_poly.pdbx_strand_id
1 'polypeptide(L)'
;SLIDDFNDDPSIFCFLLSTRAGGMGINLTAADTVILHDLDFNPTVDAQAMDRCHRIGQTKPVTVYKLVTEDSVDKSIYDIACRKTQLNDTVLGNLGKKSRDTQAAVDIQAILTTVLSSYQPTPTTDE
;
A
#
# COMPACT_ATOMS: atom_id res chain seq x y z
N SER A 1 -7.38 16.61 -13.80
CA SER A 1 -5.97 16.20 -13.52
C SER A 1 -5.94 14.69 -13.54
N LEU A 2 -4.81 14.02 -13.81
CA LEU A 2 -4.76 12.54 -13.75
C LEU A 2 -5.29 11.99 -12.40
N ILE A 3 -5.14 12.75 -11.32
CA ILE A 3 -5.66 12.41 -9.99
C ILE A 3 -7.19 12.49 -9.94
N ASP A 4 -7.78 13.51 -10.56
CA ASP A 4 -9.24 13.69 -10.60
C ASP A 4 -9.84 12.59 -11.46
N ASP A 5 -9.24 12.34 -12.62
CA ASP A 5 -9.66 11.27 -13.55
C ASP A 5 -9.65 9.92 -12.83
N PHE A 6 -8.60 9.60 -12.07
CA PHE A 6 -8.55 8.37 -11.27
C PHE A 6 -9.60 8.31 -10.15
N ASN A 7 -9.94 9.45 -9.54
CA ASN A 7 -10.93 9.47 -8.46
C ASN A 7 -12.38 9.40 -8.97
N ASP A 8 -12.63 9.93 -10.16
CA ASP A 8 -13.99 10.10 -10.72
C ASP A 8 -14.34 9.04 -11.78
N ASP A 9 -13.35 8.46 -12.48
CA ASP A 9 -13.56 7.46 -13.53
C ASP A 9 -13.34 6.02 -13.01
N PRO A 10 -14.41 5.24 -12.78
CA PRO A 10 -14.31 3.86 -12.30
C PRO A 10 -13.72 2.89 -13.34
N SER A 11 -13.54 3.30 -14.59
CA SER A 11 -12.87 2.48 -15.61
C SER A 11 -11.36 2.39 -15.40
N ILE A 12 -10.77 3.35 -14.66
CA ILE A 12 -9.34 3.36 -14.35
C ILE A 12 -9.05 2.44 -13.17
N PHE A 13 -8.63 1.21 -13.47
CA PHE A 13 -8.38 0.19 -12.45
C PHE A 13 -7.13 0.45 -11.59
N CYS A 14 -6.07 1.03 -12.16
CA CYS A 14 -4.77 1.16 -11.50
C CYS A 14 -4.15 2.54 -11.73
N PHE A 15 -3.52 3.07 -10.68
CA PHE A 15 -2.76 4.31 -10.73
C PHE A 15 -1.33 4.08 -10.21
N LEU A 16 -0.34 4.35 -11.04
CA LEU A 16 1.07 4.14 -10.71
C LEU A 16 1.70 5.40 -10.13
N LEU A 17 2.42 5.23 -9.02
CA LEU A 17 3.07 6.30 -8.28
C LEU A 17 4.46 5.87 -7.83
N SER A 18 5.38 6.82 -7.74
CA SER A 18 6.58 6.65 -6.93
C SER A 18 6.26 6.98 -5.47
N THR A 19 6.86 6.24 -4.53
CA THR A 19 6.59 6.40 -3.09
C THR A 19 6.90 7.81 -2.60
N ARG A 20 7.92 8.47 -3.18
CA ARG A 20 8.28 9.86 -2.87
C ARG A 20 7.31 10.89 -3.44
N ALA A 21 6.62 10.59 -4.55
CA ALA A 21 5.55 11.46 -5.04
C ALA A 21 4.35 11.51 -4.06
N GLY A 22 4.21 10.54 -3.17
CA GLY A 22 3.23 10.56 -2.07
C GLY A 22 3.40 11.74 -1.10
N GLY A 23 4.60 12.34 -1.05
CA GLY A 23 4.88 13.56 -0.29
C GLY A 23 4.26 14.83 -0.85
N MET A 24 3.71 14.79 -2.08
CA MET A 24 3.20 15.97 -2.79
C MET A 24 1.80 16.44 -2.35
N GLY A 25 1.14 15.77 -1.41
CA GLY A 25 -0.16 16.21 -0.91
C GLY A 25 -1.37 15.79 -1.78
N ILE A 26 -1.21 14.78 -2.63
CA ILE A 26 -2.29 14.25 -3.48
C ILE A 26 -3.36 13.49 -2.67
N ASN A 27 -4.57 13.32 -3.22
CA ASN A 27 -5.67 12.57 -2.60
C ASN A 27 -6.10 11.43 -3.54
N LEU A 28 -6.08 10.19 -3.05
CA LEU A 28 -6.41 8.99 -3.83
C LEU A 28 -7.56 8.22 -3.14
N THR A 29 -8.65 8.93 -2.88
CA THR A 29 -9.79 8.41 -2.10
C THR A 29 -10.61 7.35 -2.82
N ALA A 30 -10.45 7.19 -4.14
CA ALA A 30 -11.07 6.09 -4.87
C ALA A 30 -10.36 4.74 -4.66
N ALA A 31 -9.07 4.75 -4.31
CA ALA A 31 -8.26 3.53 -4.14
C ALA A 31 -8.53 2.84 -2.80
N ASP A 32 -8.95 1.58 -2.84
CA ASP A 32 -9.11 0.71 -1.66
C ASP A 32 -7.95 -0.27 -1.47
N THR A 33 -7.05 -0.39 -2.45
CA THR A 33 -5.92 -1.31 -2.39
C THR A 33 -4.62 -0.58 -2.71
N VAL A 34 -3.62 -0.74 -1.84
CA VAL A 34 -2.28 -0.18 -2.01
C VAL A 34 -1.28 -1.33 -2.09
N ILE A 35 -0.45 -1.34 -3.12
CA ILE A 35 0.65 -2.31 -3.27
C ILE A 35 1.96 -1.52 -3.22
N LEU A 36 2.74 -1.73 -2.16
CA LEU A 36 4.11 -1.26 -2.08
C LEU A 36 5.00 -2.33 -2.72
N HIS A 37 5.44 -2.03 -3.94
CA HIS A 37 6.29 -2.93 -4.72
C HIS A 37 7.70 -3.02 -4.12
N ASP A 38 8.25 -1.88 -3.72
CA ASP A 38 9.50 -1.72 -2.99
C ASP A 38 9.27 -0.90 -1.72
N LEU A 39 10.19 -1.03 -0.76
CA LEU A 39 10.10 -0.36 0.55
C LEU A 39 11.21 0.67 0.71
N ASP A 40 10.87 1.85 1.23
CA ASP A 40 11.87 2.86 1.56
C ASP A 40 12.57 2.54 2.89
N PHE A 41 13.86 2.85 2.99
CA PHE A 41 14.61 2.75 4.25
C PHE A 41 14.03 3.62 5.37
N ASN A 42 13.26 4.64 5.01
CA ASN A 42 12.50 5.47 5.93
C ASN A 42 11.01 5.05 5.93
N PRO A 43 10.52 4.37 6.98
CA PRO A 43 9.14 3.90 7.04
C PRO A 43 8.09 5.02 7.03
N THR A 44 8.48 6.28 7.29
CA THR A 44 7.54 7.40 7.22
C THR A 44 7.15 7.75 5.79
N VAL A 45 8.02 7.47 4.81
CA VAL A 45 7.74 7.73 3.39
C VAL A 45 6.64 6.79 2.91
N ASP A 46 6.78 5.50 3.19
CA ASP A 46 5.76 4.48 2.91
C ASP A 46 4.45 4.80 3.64
N ALA A 47 4.53 5.19 4.92
CA ALA A 47 3.36 5.60 5.70
C ALA A 47 2.61 6.79 5.06
N GLN A 48 3.35 7.81 4.63
CA GLN A 48 2.77 8.99 4.00
C GLN A 48 2.13 8.67 2.64
N ALA A 49 2.71 7.74 1.89
CA ALA A 49 2.14 7.24 0.64
C ALA A 49 0.83 6.48 0.90
N MET A 50 0.78 5.58 1.89
CA MET A 50 -0.44 4.88 2.29
C MET A 50 -1.54 5.85 2.79
N ASP A 51 -1.15 6.92 3.48
CA ASP A 51 -2.07 7.95 3.97
C ASP A 51 -2.77 8.75 2.85
N ARG A 52 -2.30 8.64 1.59
CA ARG A 52 -2.99 9.22 0.43
C ARG A 52 -4.31 8.51 0.12
N CYS A 53 -4.40 7.22 0.42
CA CYS A 53 -5.60 6.40 0.27
C CYS A 53 -6.43 6.36 1.57
N HIS A 54 -5.77 6.36 2.74
CA HIS A 54 -6.43 6.49 4.06
C HIS A 54 -6.85 7.94 4.38
N ARG A 55 -7.30 8.68 3.38
CA ARG A 55 -7.59 10.10 3.48
C ARG A 55 -9.05 10.34 3.85
N ILE A 56 -9.35 11.53 4.40
CA ILE A 56 -10.72 12.01 4.59
C ILE A 56 -11.43 11.99 3.24
N GLY A 57 -12.58 11.30 3.17
CA GLY A 57 -13.32 11.06 1.93
C GLY A 57 -13.29 9.61 1.46
N GLN A 58 -12.36 8.79 1.97
CA GLN A 58 -12.38 7.34 1.74
C GLN A 58 -13.57 6.69 2.48
N THR A 59 -14.31 5.83 1.77
CA THR A 59 -15.50 5.13 2.28
C THR A 59 -15.32 3.62 2.35
N LYS A 60 -14.34 3.08 1.61
CA LYS A 60 -14.01 1.65 1.56
C LYS A 60 -12.85 1.32 2.51
N PRO A 61 -12.80 0.09 3.05
CA PRO A 61 -11.64 -0.36 3.80
C PRO A 61 -10.41 -0.39 2.89
N VAL A 62 -9.31 0.21 3.34
CA VAL A 62 -8.06 0.24 2.57
C VAL A 62 -7.16 -0.91 3.00
N THR A 63 -6.77 -1.76 2.06
CA THR A 63 -5.82 -2.87 2.30
C THR A 63 -4.47 -2.52 1.72
N VAL A 64 -3.40 -2.75 2.49
CA VAL A 64 -2.02 -2.50 2.06
C VAL A 64 -1.26 -3.82 1.97
N TYR A 65 -0.72 -4.10 0.79
CA TYR A 65 0.22 -5.18 0.55
C TYR A 65 1.63 -4.63 0.43
N LYS A 66 2.58 -5.26 1.11
CA LYS A 66 4.02 -4.99 0.99
C LYS A 66 4.66 -6.21 0.36
N LEU A 67 5.26 -6.04 -0.81
CA LEU A 67 5.99 -7.11 -1.45
C LEU A 67 7.38 -7.19 -0.82
N VAL A 68 7.71 -8.33 -0.23
CA VAL A 68 9.01 -8.57 0.40
C VAL A 68 9.52 -9.92 -0.08
N THR A 69 10.64 -9.90 -0.78
CA THR A 69 11.28 -11.13 -1.26
C THR A 69 12.09 -11.77 -0.13
N GLU A 70 11.92 -13.07 0.09
CA GLU A 70 12.77 -13.83 1.01
C GLU A 70 14.20 -13.94 0.48
N ASP A 71 15.16 -14.11 1.39
CA ASP A 71 16.59 -14.21 1.07
C ASP A 71 17.15 -13.08 0.18
N SER A 72 16.53 -11.89 0.25
CA SER A 72 16.93 -10.71 -0.51
C SER A 72 17.22 -9.50 0.39
N VAL A 73 17.77 -8.44 -0.23
CA VAL A 73 17.97 -7.14 0.43
C VAL A 73 16.64 -6.54 0.89
N ASP A 74 15.52 -6.83 0.22
CA ASP A 74 14.19 -6.32 0.56
C ASP A 74 13.80 -6.73 1.98
N LYS A 75 14.08 -7.99 2.35
CA LYS A 75 13.84 -8.49 3.70
C LYS A 75 14.62 -7.72 4.76
N SER A 76 15.88 -7.41 4.47
CA SER A 76 16.73 -6.60 5.36
C SER A 76 16.19 -5.17 5.50
N ILE A 77 15.75 -4.55 4.41
CA ILE A 77 15.13 -3.22 4.42
C ILE A 77 13.85 -3.23 5.25
N TYR A 78 12.98 -4.22 5.02
CA TYR A 78 11.75 -4.40 5.77
C TYR A 78 12.02 -4.53 7.28
N ASP A 79 12.97 -5.36 7.68
CA ASP A 79 13.30 -5.58 9.09
C ASP A 79 13.87 -4.32 9.76
N ILE A 80 14.70 -3.55 9.04
CA ILE A 80 15.19 -2.24 9.49
C ILE A 80 14.03 -1.26 9.66
N ALA A 81 13.11 -1.20 8.69
CA ALA A 81 11.94 -0.33 8.73
C ALA A 81 11.02 -0.69 9.93
N CYS A 82 10.72 -1.98 10.13
CA CYS A 82 9.96 -2.46 11.29
C CYS A 82 10.62 -2.07 12.60
N ARG A 83 11.95 -2.25 12.73
CA ARG A 83 12.68 -1.85 13.94
C ARG A 83 12.62 -0.34 14.18
N LYS A 84 12.77 0.48 13.13
CA LYS A 84 12.64 1.95 13.23
C LYS A 84 11.23 2.35 13.67
N THR A 85 10.19 1.73 13.12
CA THR A 85 8.81 1.99 13.52
C THR A 85 8.56 1.59 14.96
N GLN A 86 9.00 0.40 15.40
CA GLN A 86 8.85 -0.05 16.79
C GLN A 86 9.57 0.87 17.79
N LEU A 87 10.78 1.34 17.45
CA LEU A 87 11.51 2.30 18.27
C LEU A 87 10.75 3.62 18.38
N ASN A 88 10.26 4.15 17.25
CA ASN A 88 9.45 5.36 17.23
C ASN A 88 8.18 5.21 18.07
N ASP A 89 7.47 4.08 17.92
CA ASP A 89 6.26 3.77 18.67
C ASP A 89 6.53 3.57 20.16
N THR A 90 7.72 3.07 20.54
CA THR A 90 8.12 2.94 21.96
C THR A 90 8.40 4.31 22.57
N VAL A 91 9.10 5.18 21.85
CA VAL A 91 9.38 6.55 22.30
C VAL A 91 8.08 7.36 22.41
N LEU A 92 7.18 7.22 21.43
CA LEU A 92 5.88 7.90 21.40
C LEU A 92 4.83 7.23 22.28
N GLY A 93 4.98 5.95 22.61
CA GLY A 93 4.04 5.13 23.37
C GLY A 93 3.78 5.62 24.80
N ASN A 94 4.61 6.53 25.31
CA ASN A 94 4.34 7.30 26.53
C ASN A 94 3.24 8.38 26.35
N LEU A 95 2.67 8.54 25.15
CA LEU A 95 1.68 9.58 24.80
C LEU A 95 0.35 9.04 24.19
N GLY A 96 0.05 7.74 24.32
CA GLY A 96 -1.27 7.16 23.99
C GLY A 96 -1.35 6.48 22.62
N LYS A 97 -1.91 5.26 22.58
CA LYS A 97 -1.89 4.33 21.43
C LYS A 97 -3.07 4.49 20.46
N LYS A 98 -2.77 4.35 19.16
CA LYS A 98 -3.63 3.65 18.19
C LYS A 98 -2.92 2.34 17.79
N SER A 99 -3.53 1.20 18.06
CA SER A 99 -3.01 -0.10 17.60
C SER A 99 -3.11 -0.16 16.07
N ARG A 100 -1.98 -0.34 15.37
CA ARG A 100 -1.97 -0.79 13.98
C ARG A 100 -1.96 -2.31 14.01
N ASP A 101 -3.05 -2.94 13.58
CA ASP A 101 -3.10 -4.39 13.40
C ASP A 101 -2.09 -4.76 12.31
N THR A 102 -0.99 -5.39 12.73
CA THR A 102 0.00 -5.94 11.82
C THR A 102 -0.49 -7.33 11.45
N GLN A 103 -1.12 -7.45 10.28
CA GLN A 103 -1.58 -8.74 9.78
C GLN A 103 -0.38 -9.62 9.43
N ALA A 104 -0.49 -10.93 9.68
CA ALA A 104 0.59 -11.90 9.44
C ALA A 104 1.06 -11.84 7.97
N ALA A 105 2.36 -12.06 7.75
CA ALA A 105 2.89 -12.20 6.41
C ALA A 105 2.13 -13.32 5.69
N VAL A 106 1.46 -12.99 4.58
CA VAL A 106 0.75 -13.96 3.76
C VAL A 106 1.64 -14.31 2.58
N ASP A 107 1.78 -15.60 2.30
CA ASP A 107 2.52 -16.07 1.13
C ASP A 107 1.82 -15.59 -0.16
N ILE A 108 2.47 -14.65 -0.84
CA ILE A 108 1.98 -14.07 -2.09
C ILE A 108 1.88 -15.13 -3.19
N GLN A 109 2.73 -16.16 -3.21
CA GLN A 109 2.67 -17.22 -4.23
C GLN A 109 1.35 -17.97 -4.16
N ALA A 110 0.88 -18.26 -2.94
CA ALA A 110 -0.42 -18.89 -2.73
C ALA A 110 -1.58 -17.98 -3.20
N ILE A 111 -1.51 -16.68 -2.92
CA ILE A 111 -2.51 -15.70 -3.41
C ILE A 111 -2.49 -15.65 -4.94
N LEU A 112 -1.31 -15.44 -5.55
CA LEU A 112 -1.18 -15.30 -7.00
C LEU A 112 -1.68 -16.56 -7.72
N THR A 113 -1.32 -17.74 -7.21
CA THR A 113 -1.77 -19.03 -7.79
C THR A 113 -3.30 -19.14 -7.73
N THR A 114 -3.91 -18.75 -6.62
CA THR A 114 -5.37 -18.77 -6.45
C THR A 114 -6.06 -17.75 -7.35
N VAL A 115 -5.54 -16.52 -7.40
CA VAL A 115 -6.12 -15.45 -8.22
C VAL A 115 -5.98 -15.77 -9.71
N LEU A 116 -4.78 -16.14 -10.18
CA LEU A 116 -4.54 -16.46 -11.58
C LEU A 116 -5.32 -17.67 -12.06
N SER A 117 -5.58 -18.66 -11.20
CA SER A 117 -6.42 -19.81 -11.56
C SER A 117 -7.91 -19.46 -11.64
N SER A 118 -8.36 -18.47 -10.87
CA SER A 118 -9.74 -17.96 -10.90
C SER A 118 -9.97 -16.80 -11.88
N TYR A 119 -8.91 -16.17 -12.39
CA TYR A 119 -9.01 -14.98 -13.23
C TYR A 119 -9.62 -15.32 -14.59
N GLN A 120 -10.81 -14.76 -14.84
CA GLN A 120 -11.44 -14.76 -16.15
C GLN A 120 -11.21 -13.37 -16.77
N PRO A 121 -10.47 -13.25 -17.88
CA PRO A 121 -10.30 -11.97 -18.53
C PRO A 121 -11.66 -11.44 -18.96
N THR A 122 -11.96 -10.17 -18.64
CA THR A 122 -13.13 -9.50 -19.18
C THR A 122 -13.03 -9.50 -20.70
N PRO A 123 -14.11 -9.86 -21.43
CA PRO A 123 -14.09 -9.80 -22.89
C PRO A 123 -13.79 -8.36 -23.30
N THR A 124 -12.75 -8.19 -24.11
CA THR A 124 -12.44 -6.91 -24.74
C THR A 124 -13.57 -6.63 -25.72
N THR A 125 -14.36 -5.59 -25.44
CA THR A 125 -15.22 -5.01 -26.47
C THR A 125 -14.29 -4.24 -27.40
N ASP A 126 -13.79 -4.93 -28.42
CA ASP A 126 -13.10 -4.28 -29.53
C ASP A 126 -14.16 -3.47 -30.29
N GLU A 127 -14.20 -2.14 -30.06
CA GLU A 127 -14.79 -1.16 -30.96
C GLU A 127 -13.70 -0.37 -31.70
#